data_AF-A0A812MPZ2-F1
#
_entry.id   AF-A0A812MPZ2-F1
#
_cell.length_a   1.000
_cell.length_b   1.000
_cell.length_c   1.000
_cell.angle_alpha   90.00
_cell.angle_beta   90.00
_cell.angle_gamma   90.00
#
_symmetry.space_group_name_H-M   'P 1'
#
loop_
_entity.id
_entity.type
_entity.pdbx_description
1 polymer ?
#
loop_
_entity_poly.entity_id
_entity_poly.type
_entity_poly.pdbx_seq_one_letter_code
_entity_poly.pdbx_strand_id
1 'polypeptide(L)' 'DVKNFSPNAIILSGGPHSVYDKDAPHLCKDIWGYIDEKKLPVFGICYGLQEMCHSLGGKVEAGVKREFGHADLLI' A
#
# COMPACT_ATOMS: atom_id res chain seq x y z
N ASP A 1 7.89 -12.94 -11.97
CA ASP A 1 7.06 -11.96 -11.23
C ASP A 1 6.14 -12.65 -10.24
N VAL A 2 5.30 -11.97 -9.47
CA VAL A 2 4.69 -12.50 -8.23
C VAL A 2 3.93 -13.84 -8.34
N LYS A 3 3.20 -14.08 -9.43
CA LYS A 3 2.37 -15.29 -9.58
C LYS A 3 3.19 -16.58 -9.63
N ASN A 4 4.40 -16.53 -10.20
CA ASN A 4 5.30 -17.69 -10.27
C ASN A 4 6.01 -17.93 -8.93
N PHE A 5 6.20 -16.87 -8.15
CA PHE A 5 6.80 -16.97 -6.82
C PHE A 5 5.86 -17.61 -5.79
N SER A 6 4.53 -17.53 -6.00
CA SER A 6 3.49 -18.11 -5.14
C SER A 6 3.66 -17.76 -3.65
N PRO A 7 3.68 -16.46 -3.29
CA PRO A 7 3.89 -16.04 -1.91
C PRO A 7 2.71 -16.40 -1.01
N ASN A 8 2.98 -16.62 0.28
CA ASN A 8 1.94 -16.76 1.29
C ASN A 8 1.37 -15.42 1.76
N ALA A 9 2.07 -14.30 1.53
CA ALA A 9 1.68 -12.96 1.93
C ALA A 9 2.37 -11.92 1.05
N ILE A 10 1.81 -10.71 0.98
CA ILE A 10 2.40 -9.58 0.24
C ILE A 10 2.59 -8.40 1.20
N ILE A 11 3.78 -7.81 1.18
CA ILE A 11 4.07 -6.57 1.90
C ILE A 11 4.25 -5.46 0.87
N LEU A 12 3.46 -4.40 1.00
CA LEU A 12 3.62 -3.17 0.23
C LEU A 12 4.41 -2.18 1.07
N SER A 13 5.64 -1.90 0.66
CA SER A 13 6.56 -1.04 1.41
C SER A 13 6.17 0.43 1.37
N GLY A 14 6.83 1.23 2.21
CA GLY A 14 6.78 2.68 2.12
C GLY A 14 7.50 3.23 0.88
N GLY A 15 7.34 4.54 0.66
CA GLY A 15 7.96 5.27 -0.43
C GLY A 15 7.84 6.78 -0.20
N PRO A 16 8.64 7.61 -0.91
CA PRO A 16 8.66 9.06 -0.72
C PRO A 16 7.52 9.80 -1.43
N HIS A 17 6.77 9.10 -2.29
CA HIS A 17 5.74 9.67 -3.14
C HIS A 17 4.43 9.91 -2.39
N SER A 18 3.65 10.88 -2.87
CA SER A 18 2.20 10.91 -2.63
C SER A 18 1.52 9.91 -3.57
N VAL A 19 0.46 9.24 -3.11
CA VAL A 19 -0.35 8.33 -3.96
C VAL A 19 -1.04 9.06 -5.11
N TYR A 20 -1.07 10.39 -5.09
CA TYR A 20 -1.62 11.21 -6.18
C TYR A 20 -0.55 11.82 -7.10
N ASP A 21 0.74 11.57 -6.84
CA ASP A 21 1.79 12.05 -7.74
C ASP A 21 1.65 11.37 -9.11
N LYS A 22 1.91 12.11 -10.20
CA LYS A 22 1.77 11.60 -11.57
C LYS A 22 2.62 10.33 -11.82
N ASP A 23 3.79 10.29 -11.21
CA ASP A 23 4.77 9.20 -11.36
C ASP A 23 4.78 8.28 -10.12
N ALA A 24 3.72 8.34 -9.30
CA ALA A 24 3.60 7.49 -8.12
C ALA A 24 3.53 6.00 -8.53
N PRO A 25 4.24 5.11 -7.84
CA PRO A 25 4.18 3.68 -8.15
C PRO A 25 2.83 3.10 -7.71
N HIS A 26 2.05 2.60 -8.66
CA HIS A 26 0.78 1.93 -8.38
C HIS A 26 0.86 0.44 -8.61
N LEU A 27 0.12 -0.34 -7.81
CA LEU A 27 0.06 -1.78 -8.00
C LEU A 27 -0.82 -2.11 -9.21
N CYS A 28 -0.34 -2.98 -10.11
CA CYS A 28 -1.13 -3.41 -11.27
C CYS A 28 -2.47 -4.03 -10.84
N LYS A 29 -3.57 -3.65 -11.50
CA LYS A 29 -4.93 -4.16 -11.20
C LYS A 29 -5.02 -5.68 -11.17
N ASP A 30 -4.29 -6.34 -12.06
CA ASP A 30 -4.23 -7.80 -12.17
C ASP A 30 -3.66 -8.49 -10.93
N ILE A 31 -2.83 -7.78 -10.15
CA ILE A 31 -2.29 -8.28 -8.88
C ILE A 31 -3.36 -8.22 -7.78
N TRP A 32 -4.19 -7.17 -7.74
CA TRP A 32 -5.33 -7.13 -6.82
C TRP A 32 -6.31 -8.29 -7.06
N GLY A 33 -6.60 -8.59 -8.33
CA GLY A 33 -7.42 -9.76 -8.67
C GLY A 33 -6.80 -11.08 -8.21
N TYR A 34 -5.48 -11.25 -8.39
CA TYR A 34 -4.76 -12.44 -7.91
C TYR A 34 -4.76 -12.55 -6.38
N ILE A 35 -4.56 -11.44 -5.67
CA ILE A 35 -4.63 -11.38 -4.21
C ILE A 35 -6.00 -11.84 -3.72
N ASP A 36 -7.09 -11.37 -4.34
CA ASP A 36 -8.45 -11.72 -3.95
C ASP A 36 -8.78 -13.19 -4.27
N GLU A 37 -8.38 -13.69 -5.44
CA GLU A 37 -8.58 -15.09 -5.84
C GLU A 37 -7.89 -16.06 -4.87
N LYS A 38 -6.64 -15.76 -4.49
CA LYS A 38 -5.83 -16.59 -3.60
C LYS A 38 -6.04 -16.28 -2.12
N LYS A 39 -6.86 -15.29 -1.79
CA LYS A 39 -7.10 -14.80 -0.42
C LYS A 39 -5.79 -14.53 0.33
N LEU A 40 -4.84 -13.90 -0.36
CA LEU A 40 -3.54 -13.59 0.21
C LEU A 40 -3.66 -12.47 1.24
N PRO A 41 -3.06 -12.61 2.43
CA PRO A 41 -2.91 -11.50 3.36
C PRO A 41 -1.97 -10.45 2.76
N VAL A 42 -2.38 -9.18 2.87
CA VAL A 42 -1.62 -8.02 2.41
C VAL A 42 -1.40 -7.07 3.57
N PHE A 43 -0.16 -6.60 3.72
CA PHE A 43 0.20 -5.61 4.72
C PHE A 43 0.86 -4.39 4.06
N GLY A 44 0.28 -3.22 4.25
CA GLY A 44 0.77 -1.95 3.71
C GLY A 44 1.49 -1.12 4.77
N ILE A 45 2.68 -0.61 4.42
CA ILE A 45 3.49 0.25 5.30
C ILE A 45 3.58 1.63 4.66
N CYS A 46 3.17 2.69 5.38
CA CYS A 46 3.24 4.07 4.92
C CYS A 46 2.60 4.25 3.53
N TYR A 47 3.39 4.47 2.47
CA TYR A 47 2.90 4.52 1.09
C TYR A 47 2.11 3.26 0.69
N GLY A 48 2.56 2.06 1.07
CA GLY A 48 1.84 0.82 0.75
C GLY A 48 0.44 0.75 1.36
N LEU A 49 0.25 1.35 2.54
CA LEU A 49 -1.09 1.50 3.15
C LEU A 49 -1.94 2.50 2.36
N GLN A 50 -1.35 3.62 1.93
CA GLN A 50 -2.02 4.63 1.12
C GLN A 50 -2.44 4.08 -0.24
N GLU A 51 -1.56 3.31 -0.89
CA GLU A 51 -1.83 2.60 -2.14
C GLU A 51 -2.99 1.62 -2.00
N MET A 52 -3.04 0.83 -0.92
CA MET A 52 -4.19 -0.04 -0.62
C MET A 52 -5.48 0.77 -0.48
N CYS A 53 -5.46 1.83 0.32
CA CYS A 53 -6.63 2.68 0.54
C CYS A 53 -7.13 3.26 -0.79
N HIS A 54 -6.23 3.85 -1.58
CA HIS A 54 -6.55 4.45 -2.87
C HIS A 54 -7.10 3.44 -3.88
N SER A 55 -6.39 2.33 -4.10
CA SER A 55 -6.75 1.32 -5.11
C SER A 55 -8.05 0.57 -4.79
N LEU A 56 -8.44 0.47 -3.51
CA LEU A 56 -9.66 -0.19 -3.07
C LEU A 56 -10.85 0.78 -2.89
N GLY A 57 -10.74 2.01 -3.40
CA GLY A 57 -11.84 2.98 -3.42
C GLY A 57 -11.96 3.86 -2.17
N GLY A 58 -11.00 3.78 -1.25
CA GLY A 58 -10.83 4.72 -0.15
C GLY A 58 -10.23 6.05 -0.61
N LYS A 59 -10.06 6.96 0.35
CA LYS A 59 -9.49 8.29 0.13
C LYS A 59 -8.27 8.48 1.02
N VAL A 60 -7.22 9.07 0.45
CA VAL A 60 -6.03 9.47 1.19
C VAL A 60 -6.02 10.99 1.21
N GLU A 61 -5.77 11.58 2.37
CA GLU A 61 -5.72 13.04 2.53
C GLU A 61 -4.31 13.48 2.92
N ALA A 62 -3.94 14.69 2.51
CA ALA A 62 -2.67 15.27 2.90
C ALA A 62 -2.66 15.52 4.41
N GLY A 63 -1.63 15.05 5.10
CA GLY A 63 -1.43 15.35 6.51
C GLY A 63 -1.20 16.85 6.74
N VAL A 64 -1.67 17.36 7.89
CA VAL A 64 -1.49 18.78 8.28
C VAL A 64 -0.02 19.12 8.50
N LYS A 65 0.76 18.14 8.97
CA LYS A 65 2.20 18.26 9.21
C LYS A 65 2.87 16.96 8.76
N ARG A 66 4.11 17.08 8.29
CA ARG A 66 4.96 15.90 8.05
C ARG A 66 5.38 15.30 9.37
N GLU A 67 5.19 14.00 9.50
CA GLU A 67 5.59 13.23 10.68
C GLU A 67 6.82 12.38 10.33
N PHE A 68 7.84 12.44 11.19
CA PHE A 68 9.05 11.64 11.08
C PHE A 68 9.72 11.55 12.45
N GLY A 69 10.32 10.41 12.75
CA GLY A 69 10.94 10.12 14.04
C GLY A 69 10.05 9.26 14.94
N HIS A 70 10.47 9.15 16.19
CA HIS A 70 9.75 8.36 17.18
C HIS A 70 8.42 9.03 17.54
N ALA A 71 7.38 8.22 17.60
CA ALA A 71 6.06 8.62 18.08
C ALA A 71 5.50 7.48 18.92
N ASP A 72 4.87 7.82 20.04
CA ASP A 72 4.17 6.86 20.88
C ASP A 72 2.82 6.53 20.26
N LEU A 73 2.47 5.24 20.23
CA LEU A 73 1.13 4.81 19.89
C LEU A 73 0.28 4.86 21.16
N LEU A 74 -0.72 5.74 21.17
CA LEU A 74 -1.75 5.76 22.21
C LEU A 74 -2.76 4.65 21.89
N ILE A 75 -2.83 3.63 22.74
CA ILE A 75 -3.75 2.49 22.64
C ILE A 75 -4.78 2.59 23.76
#